data_AF-R7HDE8-F1
#
_entry.id   AF-R7HDE8-F1
#
_cell.length_a   1.000
_cell.length_b   1.000
_cell.length_c   1.000
_cell.angle_alpha   90.00
_cell.angle_beta   90.00
_cell.angle_gamma   90.00
#
_symmetry.space_group_name_H-M   'P 1'
#
loop_
_entity.id
_entity.type
_entity.pdbx_description
1 polymer ?
#
loop_
_entity_poly.entity_id
_entity_poly.type
_entity_poly.pdbx_seq_one_letter_code
_entity_poly.pdbx_strand_id
1 'polypeptide(L)'
;MAYGRITKKQTEILEYIKSQILNKGYPPSVRDICTAVNLKSTSSVHAHLETLEKNGYIRRDPTKPRAIEIIDDNFNLTRREVVNVPLIGQVAAGQPLLAVENITSYFPIPAEFIPKEEVFMLNVKGESMVNAGIYDGDQIIVKQQSTASNGEIVVALVDDSATVKRFYKENGHIRLQPENDFMEPIIVDSCEIIGKVIGLIRINID
;
A
#
# COMPACT_ATOMS: atom_id res chain seq x y z
N MET A 1 19.51 -6.06 -15.88
CA MET A 1 20.99 -5.87 -15.95
C MET A 1 21.66 -7.24 -15.91
N ALA A 2 22.72 -7.47 -16.69
CA ALA A 2 23.38 -8.78 -16.70
C ALA A 2 24.28 -8.92 -15.46
N TYR A 3 23.84 -9.68 -14.47
CA TYR A 3 24.65 -10.00 -13.30
C TYR A 3 25.84 -10.85 -13.69
N GLY A 4 27.03 -10.51 -13.17
CA GLY A 4 28.22 -11.33 -13.38
C GLY A 4 28.14 -12.67 -12.65
N ARG A 5 28.96 -13.65 -13.04
CA ARG A 5 28.91 -14.99 -12.42
C ARG A 5 29.57 -14.97 -11.04
N ILE A 6 28.86 -15.48 -10.03
CA ILE A 6 29.35 -15.58 -8.65
C ILE A 6 29.51 -17.05 -8.24
N THR A 7 30.41 -17.27 -7.28
CA THR A 7 30.69 -18.58 -6.68
C THR A 7 29.63 -18.95 -5.64
N LYS A 8 29.52 -20.25 -5.30
CA LYS A 8 28.60 -20.73 -4.25
C LYS A 8 28.77 -19.98 -2.92
N LYS A 9 30.01 -19.69 -2.52
CA LYS A 9 30.30 -18.97 -1.28
C LYS A 9 29.85 -17.50 -1.33
N GLN A 10 29.98 -16.85 -2.49
CA GLN A 10 29.46 -15.48 -2.69
C GLN A 10 27.93 -15.46 -2.68
N THR A 11 27.27 -16.46 -3.28
CA THR A 11 25.82 -16.63 -3.19
C THR A 11 25.37 -16.80 -1.74
N GLU A 12 26.06 -17.64 -0.97
CA GLU A 12 25.75 -17.85 0.46
C GLU A 12 25.88 -16.54 1.28
N ILE A 13 26.92 -15.75 1.02
CA ILE A 13 27.08 -14.42 1.64
C ILE A 13 25.93 -13.49 1.23
N LEU A 14 25.59 -13.43 -0.06
CA LEU A 14 24.52 -12.58 -0.58
C LEU A 14 23.16 -12.94 0.06
N GLU A 15 22.82 -14.23 0.10
CA GLU A 15 21.57 -14.71 0.71
C GLU A 15 21.53 -14.45 2.22
N TYR A 16 22.66 -14.59 2.91
CA TYR A 16 22.73 -14.21 4.32
C TYR A 16 22.46 -12.72 4.53
N ILE A 17 23.07 -11.83 3.73
CA ILE A 17 22.82 -10.38 3.79
C ILE A 17 21.33 -10.08 3.52
N LYS A 18 20.76 -10.68 2.47
CA LYS A 18 19.33 -10.56 2.13
C LYS A 18 18.45 -10.95 3.32
N SER A 19 18.71 -12.11 3.93
CA SER A 19 17.95 -12.60 5.09
C SER A 19 18.03 -11.68 6.30
N GLN A 20 19.19 -11.10 6.58
CA GLN A 20 19.37 -10.19 7.72
C GLN A 20 18.65 -8.86 7.50
N ILE A 21 18.71 -8.34 6.26
CA ILE A 21 17.98 -7.14 5.88
C ILE A 21 16.46 -7.35 6.00
N LEU A 22 15.94 -8.49 5.55
CA LEU A 22 14.50 -8.80 5.65
C LEU A 22 14.04 -8.98 7.12
N ASN A 23 14.82 -9.70 7.93
CA ASN A 23 14.40 -10.06 9.29
C ASN A 23 14.67 -8.96 10.34
N LYS A 24 15.70 -8.12 10.14
CA LYS A 24 16.13 -7.12 11.13
C LYS A 24 15.99 -5.67 10.63
N GLY A 25 15.79 -5.47 9.34
CA GLY A 25 15.71 -4.14 8.72
C GLY A 25 17.07 -3.49 8.40
N TYR A 26 18.19 -4.10 8.80
CA TYR A 26 19.55 -3.59 8.57
C TYR A 26 20.52 -4.69 8.13
N PRO A 27 21.55 -4.37 7.33
CA PRO A 27 22.54 -5.34 6.88
C PRO A 27 23.45 -5.84 8.03
N PRO A 28 23.94 -7.08 7.95
CA PRO A 28 24.81 -7.66 8.98
C PRO A 28 26.20 -7.03 8.98
N SER A 29 26.92 -7.16 10.10
CA SER A 29 28.33 -6.77 10.15
C SER A 29 29.22 -7.79 9.44
N VAL A 30 30.44 -7.39 9.07
CA VAL A 30 31.45 -8.30 8.49
C VAL A 30 31.73 -9.49 9.41
N ARG A 31 31.69 -9.29 10.74
CA ARG A 31 31.88 -10.36 11.73
C ARG A 31 30.70 -11.34 11.75
N ASP A 32 29.49 -10.83 11.61
CA ASP A 32 28.28 -11.67 11.52
C ASP A 32 28.32 -12.53 10.25
N ILE A 33 28.74 -11.95 9.12
CA ILE A 33 28.92 -12.70 7.86
C ILE A 33 29.98 -13.79 8.04
N CYS A 34 31.13 -13.46 8.63
CA CYS A 34 32.19 -14.43 8.93
C CYS A 34 31.66 -15.66 9.68
N THR A 35 30.88 -15.40 10.73
CA THR A 35 30.30 -16.45 11.59
C THR A 35 29.26 -17.27 10.83
N ALA A 36 28.38 -16.60 10.07
CA ALA A 36 27.29 -17.27 9.37
C ALA A 36 27.74 -18.18 8.22
N VAL A 37 28.76 -17.78 7.44
CA VAL A 37 29.23 -18.54 6.27
C VAL A 37 30.51 -19.36 6.53
N ASN A 38 30.87 -19.48 7.82
CA ASN A 38 32.04 -20.22 8.31
C ASN A 38 33.38 -19.78 7.69
N LEU A 39 33.63 -18.47 7.63
CA LEU A 39 34.90 -17.88 7.18
C LEU A 39 35.76 -17.44 8.36
N LYS A 40 37.02 -17.86 8.37
CA LYS A 40 37.96 -17.61 9.48
C LYS A 40 38.48 -16.17 9.56
N SER A 41 38.43 -15.41 8.47
CA SER A 41 39.02 -14.07 8.38
C SER A 41 38.06 -13.05 7.79
N THR A 42 37.99 -11.88 8.43
CA THR A 42 37.23 -10.73 7.94
C THR A 42 37.75 -10.24 6.58
N SER A 43 39.04 -10.41 6.31
CA SER A 43 39.64 -10.05 5.02
C SER A 43 39.07 -10.88 3.86
N SER A 44 38.75 -12.15 4.10
CA SER A 44 38.10 -13.01 3.11
C SER A 44 36.69 -12.52 2.78
N VAL A 45 35.93 -12.07 3.78
CA VAL A 45 34.61 -11.47 3.58
C VAL A 45 34.71 -10.19 2.76
N HIS A 46 35.66 -9.31 3.07
CA HIS A 46 35.87 -8.08 2.28
C HIS A 46 36.14 -8.36 0.80
N ALA A 47 36.97 -9.37 0.49
CA ALA A 47 37.24 -9.78 -0.89
C ALA A 47 35.99 -10.33 -1.61
N HIS A 48 35.17 -11.12 -0.92
CA HIS A 48 33.91 -11.61 -1.48
C HIS A 48 32.92 -10.47 -1.74
N LEU A 49 32.78 -9.53 -0.80
CA LEU A 49 31.92 -8.36 -0.96
C LEU A 49 32.38 -7.45 -2.11
N GLU A 50 33.69 -7.26 -2.30
CA GLU A 50 34.24 -6.52 -3.44
C GLU A 50 33.90 -7.19 -4.77
N THR A 51 33.95 -8.52 -4.80
CA THR A 51 33.57 -9.27 -6.00
C THR A 51 32.07 -9.18 -6.26
N LEU A 52 31.22 -9.26 -5.23
CA LEU A 52 29.77 -9.09 -5.34
C LEU A 52 29.40 -7.70 -5.89
N GLU A 53 30.10 -6.66 -5.43
CA GLU A 53 29.93 -5.28 -5.90
C GLU A 53 30.36 -5.12 -7.36
N LYS A 54 31.55 -5.63 -7.73
CA LYS A 54 32.03 -5.62 -9.13
C LYS A 54 31.09 -6.36 -10.09
N ASN A 55 30.42 -7.41 -9.63
CA ASN A 55 29.45 -8.16 -10.42
C ASN A 55 28.02 -7.58 -10.37
N GLY A 56 27.82 -6.46 -9.67
CA GLY A 56 26.57 -5.70 -9.65
C GLY A 56 25.47 -6.24 -8.72
N TYR A 57 25.79 -7.11 -7.76
CA TYR A 57 24.80 -7.65 -6.82
C TYR A 57 24.56 -6.75 -5.61
N ILE A 58 25.57 -5.97 -5.22
CA ILE A 58 25.52 -5.07 -4.08
C ILE A 58 26.18 -3.74 -4.41
N ARG A 59 25.86 -2.70 -3.65
CA ARG A 59 26.58 -1.42 -3.61
C ARG A 59 26.97 -1.10 -2.18
N ARG A 60 28.17 -0.57 -1.99
CA ARG A 60 28.67 -0.17 -0.67
C ARG A 60 29.07 1.30 -0.67
N ASP A 61 28.75 2.01 0.39
CA ASP A 61 29.26 3.37 0.62
C ASP A 61 30.60 3.27 1.38
N PRO A 62 31.73 3.70 0.79
CA PRO A 62 33.05 3.65 1.44
C PRO A 62 33.10 4.43 2.76
N THR A 63 32.25 5.45 2.92
CA THR A 63 32.19 6.31 4.12
C THR A 63 31.36 5.70 5.24
N LYS A 64 30.52 4.70 4.93
CA LYS A 64 29.62 4.04 5.87
C LYS A 64 29.85 2.53 5.83
N PRO A 65 30.74 1.98 6.67
CA PRO A 65 31.12 0.56 6.63
C PRO A 65 30.00 -0.46 6.91
N ARG A 66 28.78 0.01 7.20
CA ARG A 66 27.55 -0.80 7.35
C ARG A 66 26.50 -0.54 6.26
N ALA A 67 26.72 0.36 5.33
CA ALA A 67 25.77 0.61 4.25
C ALA A 67 26.04 -0.35 3.09
N ILE A 68 25.40 -1.53 3.15
CA ILE A 68 25.34 -2.49 2.03
C ILE A 68 23.93 -2.44 1.45
N GLU A 69 23.82 -2.02 0.20
CA GLU A 69 22.59 -2.02 -0.58
C GLU A 69 22.56 -3.23 -1.51
N ILE A 70 21.44 -3.96 -1.55
CA ILE A 70 21.24 -5.06 -2.49
C ILE A 70 20.72 -4.49 -3.81
N ILE A 71 21.42 -4.78 -4.90
CA ILE A 71 21.07 -4.34 -6.26
C ILE A 71 20.35 -5.48 -6.97
N ASP A 72 19.19 -5.84 -6.43
CA ASP A 72 18.32 -6.90 -6.95
C ASP A 72 16.87 -6.41 -6.91
N ASP A 73 16.28 -6.19 -8.08
CA ASP A 73 14.92 -5.66 -8.21
C ASP A 73 13.89 -6.59 -7.54
N ASN A 74 14.10 -7.91 -7.61
CA ASN A 74 13.23 -8.88 -6.92
C ASN A 74 13.36 -8.80 -5.40
N PHE A 75 14.56 -8.53 -4.91
CA PHE A 75 14.79 -8.33 -3.47
C PHE A 75 14.19 -7.00 -2.97
N ASN A 76 14.25 -5.95 -3.80
CA ASN A 76 13.65 -4.66 -3.47
C ASN A 76 12.11 -4.73 -3.47
N LEU A 77 11.50 -5.55 -4.34
CA LEU A 77 10.07 -5.84 -4.29
C LEU A 77 9.65 -6.52 -2.98
N THR A 78 10.47 -7.44 -2.45
CA THR A 78 10.19 -8.15 -1.18
C THR A 78 10.33 -7.27 0.07
N ARG A 79 10.98 -6.11 -0.04
CA ARG A 79 11.13 -5.14 1.06
C ARG A 79 10.05 -4.08 1.13
N ARG A 80 9.14 -4.00 0.15
CA ARG A 80 8.09 -2.98 0.21
C ARG A 80 7.26 -3.23 1.46
N GLU A 81 7.28 -2.25 2.36
CA GLU A 81 6.41 -2.24 3.52
C GLU A 81 4.98 -2.33 3.01
N VAL A 82 4.23 -3.31 3.53
CA VAL A 82 2.81 -3.49 3.19
C VAL A 82 1.97 -3.12 4.39
N VAL A 83 0.88 -2.41 4.12
CA VAL A 83 -0.17 -2.13 5.10
C VAL A 83 -1.38 -3.00 4.79
N ASN A 84 -1.94 -3.63 5.81
CA ASN A 84 -3.16 -4.41 5.69
C ASN A 84 -4.36 -3.47 5.85
N VAL A 85 -4.96 -3.08 4.73
CA VAL A 85 -6.11 -2.16 4.72
C VAL A 85 -7.39 -2.96 4.96
N PRO A 86 -8.24 -2.59 5.95
CA PRO A 86 -9.46 -3.32 6.25
C PRO A 86 -10.51 -3.14 5.15
N LEU A 87 -11.09 -4.25 4.68
CA LEU A 87 -12.24 -4.25 3.78
C LEU A 87 -13.53 -4.32 4.60
N ILE A 88 -14.36 -3.30 4.48
CA ILE A 88 -15.58 -3.14 5.26
C ILE A 88 -16.79 -3.61 4.44
N GLY A 89 -17.63 -4.44 5.07
CA GLY A 89 -18.76 -5.07 4.39
C GLY A 89 -20.01 -4.21 4.30
N GLN A 90 -20.43 -3.65 5.44
CA GLN A 90 -21.56 -2.73 5.52
C GLN A 90 -21.16 -1.52 6.37
N VAL A 91 -21.67 -0.36 5.99
CA VAL A 91 -21.53 0.87 6.75
C VAL A 91 -22.91 1.21 7.28
N ALA A 92 -23.09 1.06 8.60
CA ALA A 92 -24.33 1.36 9.29
C ALA A 92 -24.15 2.59 10.18
N ALA A 93 -25.22 3.35 10.37
CA ALA A 93 -25.21 4.49 11.28
C ALA A 93 -24.98 4.08 12.74
N GLY A 94 -24.34 4.97 13.50
CA GLY A 94 -24.21 4.85 14.96
C GLY A 94 -23.20 3.82 15.48
N GLN A 95 -22.54 3.06 14.60
CA GLN A 95 -21.42 2.18 14.96
C GLN A 95 -20.08 2.72 14.41
N PRO A 96 -18.96 2.53 15.13
CA PRO A 96 -17.65 2.85 14.58
C PRO A 96 -17.40 2.08 13.29
N LEU A 97 -17.02 2.80 12.23
CA LEU A 97 -16.76 2.21 10.92
C LEU A 97 -15.74 1.05 10.98
N LEU A 98 -14.66 1.25 11.73
CA LEU A 98 -13.58 0.29 11.92
C LEU A 98 -13.83 -0.70 13.08
N ALA A 99 -15.08 -0.87 13.52
CA ALA A 99 -15.42 -1.93 14.46
C ALA A 99 -15.12 -3.30 13.84
N VAL A 100 -14.58 -4.22 14.64
CA VAL A 100 -14.17 -5.56 14.18
C VAL A 100 -15.31 -6.32 13.48
N GLU A 101 -16.55 -6.09 13.90
CA GLU A 101 -17.76 -6.69 13.31
C GLU A 101 -18.02 -6.25 11.86
N ASN A 102 -17.54 -5.07 11.46
CA ASN A 102 -17.74 -4.51 10.12
C ASN A 102 -16.63 -4.93 9.14
N ILE A 103 -15.48 -5.40 9.66
CA ILE A 103 -14.33 -5.83 8.86
C ILE A 103 -14.56 -7.25 8.36
N THR A 104 -14.60 -7.39 7.03
CA THR A 104 -14.81 -8.68 6.35
C THR A 104 -13.50 -9.38 6.01
N SER A 105 -12.46 -8.62 5.67
CA SER A 105 -11.13 -9.11 5.34
C SER A 105 -10.10 -7.96 5.39
N TYR A 106 -8.85 -8.25 5.09
CA TYR A 106 -7.80 -7.26 4.91
C TYR A 106 -7.16 -7.42 3.53
N PHE A 107 -6.87 -6.30 2.88
CA PHE A 107 -6.18 -6.25 1.59
C PHE A 107 -4.78 -5.65 1.75
N PRO A 108 -3.71 -6.38 1.42
CA PRO A 108 -2.35 -5.87 1.55
C PRO A 108 -2.02 -4.88 0.43
N ILE A 109 -1.64 -3.65 0.79
CA ILE A 109 -1.24 -2.60 -0.16
C ILE A 109 0.16 -2.11 0.22
N PRO A 110 1.10 -1.93 -0.74
CA PRO A 110 2.37 -1.28 -0.45
C PRO A 110 2.16 0.11 0.15
N ALA A 111 2.83 0.38 1.28
CA ALA A 111 2.66 1.58 2.09
C ALA A 111 2.89 2.88 1.30
N GLU A 112 3.70 2.84 0.25
CA GLU A 112 3.95 3.99 -0.64
C GLU A 112 2.71 4.46 -1.43
N PHE A 113 1.71 3.59 -1.62
CA PHE A 113 0.44 3.95 -2.29
C PHE A 113 -0.61 4.49 -1.32
N ILE A 114 -0.38 4.36 -0.01
CA ILE A 114 -1.35 4.72 1.02
C ILE A 114 -0.90 6.01 1.71
N PRO A 115 -1.81 6.98 1.93
CA PRO A 115 -1.51 8.16 2.73
C PRO A 115 -1.17 7.77 4.17
N LYS A 116 -0.65 8.72 4.96
CA LYS A 116 -0.32 8.45 6.37
C LYS A 116 -1.58 8.34 7.24
N GLU A 117 -2.68 8.93 6.78
CA GLU A 117 -3.98 8.88 7.42
C GLU A 117 -4.63 7.48 7.34
N GLU A 118 -5.61 7.24 8.21
CA GLU A 118 -6.36 5.99 8.21
C GLU A 118 -7.14 5.80 6.90
N VAL A 119 -7.05 4.58 6.37
CA VAL A 119 -7.73 4.17 5.13
C VAL A 119 -8.49 2.86 5.36
N PHE A 120 -9.55 2.68 4.59
CA PHE A 120 -10.32 1.44 4.52
C PHE A 120 -10.78 1.20 3.09
N MET A 121 -11.25 0.00 2.81
CA MET A 121 -11.83 -0.36 1.52
C MET A 121 -13.32 -0.64 1.66
N LEU A 122 -14.09 -0.34 0.60
CA LEU A 122 -15.49 -0.71 0.48
C LEU A 122 -15.76 -1.36 -0.88
N ASN A 123 -16.67 -2.33 -0.89
CA ASN A 123 -17.23 -2.86 -2.13
C ASN A 123 -18.34 -1.92 -2.62
N VAL A 124 -18.23 -1.47 -3.86
CA VAL A 124 -19.23 -0.65 -4.53
C VAL A 124 -20.41 -1.53 -4.91
N LYS A 125 -21.62 -1.01 -4.67
CA LYS A 125 -22.87 -1.62 -5.09
C LYS A 125 -23.67 -0.64 -5.94
N GLY A 126 -24.08 -1.10 -7.12
CA GLY A 126 -24.85 -0.34 -8.09
C GLY A 126 -24.01 0.53 -9.04
N GLU A 127 -24.72 1.29 -9.88
CA GLU A 127 -24.16 1.94 -11.07
C GLU A 127 -24.10 3.47 -10.95
N SER A 128 -24.20 4.02 -9.73
CA SER A 128 -24.31 5.48 -9.60
C SER A 128 -23.05 6.26 -9.98
N MET A 129 -21.93 5.57 -10.21
CA MET A 129 -20.63 6.18 -10.46
C MET A 129 -19.97 5.73 -11.78
N VAL A 130 -20.73 5.16 -12.70
CA VAL A 130 -20.22 4.57 -13.96
C VAL A 130 -19.46 5.57 -14.85
N ASN A 131 -19.91 6.82 -14.94
CA ASN A 131 -19.24 7.87 -15.72
C ASN A 131 -17.91 8.31 -15.09
N ALA A 132 -17.66 7.98 -13.81
CA ALA A 132 -16.36 8.12 -13.15
C ALA A 132 -15.50 6.85 -13.26
N GLY A 133 -15.95 5.83 -13.98
CA GLY A 133 -15.26 4.55 -14.16
C GLY A 133 -15.34 3.62 -12.95
N ILE A 134 -16.24 3.90 -12.00
CA ILE A 134 -16.50 3.07 -10.82
C ILE A 134 -17.79 2.27 -11.09
N TYR A 135 -17.66 0.95 -11.24
CA TYR A 135 -18.75 0.04 -11.54
C TYR A 135 -19.15 -0.80 -10.31
N ASP A 136 -20.28 -1.48 -10.43
CA ASP A 136 -20.72 -2.47 -9.45
C ASP A 136 -19.65 -3.55 -9.24
N GLY A 137 -19.41 -3.92 -7.98
CA GLY A 137 -18.40 -4.91 -7.61
C GLY A 137 -16.97 -4.36 -7.44
N ASP A 138 -16.71 -3.10 -7.78
CA ASP A 138 -15.41 -2.48 -7.55
C ASP A 138 -15.06 -2.36 -6.07
N GLN A 139 -13.76 -2.33 -5.78
CA GLN A 139 -13.27 -2.01 -4.44
C GLN A 139 -12.64 -0.62 -4.44
N ILE A 140 -13.23 0.30 -3.69
CA ILE A 140 -12.69 1.66 -3.54
C ILE A 140 -11.83 1.76 -2.29
N ILE A 141 -10.72 2.50 -2.37
CA ILE A 141 -9.88 2.86 -1.22
C ILE A 141 -10.34 4.23 -0.76
N VAL A 142 -10.69 4.33 0.52
CA VAL A 142 -11.28 5.51 1.13
C VAL A 142 -10.37 6.01 2.23
N LYS A 143 -9.95 7.27 2.13
CA LYS A 143 -9.26 7.98 3.20
C LYS A 143 -10.30 8.48 4.20
N GLN A 144 -10.19 8.06 5.45
CA GLN A 144 -11.13 8.44 6.50
C GLN A 144 -10.98 9.94 6.81
N GLN A 145 -12.07 10.68 6.68
CA GLN A 145 -12.15 12.11 6.98
C GLN A 145 -13.60 12.54 7.10
N SER A 146 -13.88 13.54 7.95
CA SER A 146 -15.23 14.06 8.21
C SER A 146 -15.65 15.26 7.34
N THR A 147 -14.79 15.68 6.41
CA THR A 147 -15.02 16.84 5.54
C THR A 147 -14.72 16.50 4.09
N ALA A 148 -15.25 17.29 3.16
CA ALA A 148 -15.04 17.14 1.73
C ALA A 148 -15.03 18.49 1.03
N SER A 149 -14.31 18.56 -0.09
CA SER A 149 -14.30 19.70 -1.01
C SER A 149 -15.18 19.44 -2.22
N ASN A 150 -15.71 20.51 -2.81
CA ASN A 150 -16.55 20.41 -4.01
C ASN A 150 -15.80 19.70 -5.14
N GLY A 151 -16.48 18.73 -5.75
CA GLY A 151 -15.93 17.90 -6.82
C GLY A 151 -15.22 16.64 -6.37
N GLU A 152 -15.02 16.41 -5.07
CA GLU A 152 -14.44 15.15 -4.57
C GLU A 152 -15.45 14.00 -4.62
N ILE A 153 -14.97 12.80 -4.93
CA ILE A 153 -15.79 11.58 -4.78
C ILE A 153 -15.66 11.12 -3.34
N VAL A 154 -16.78 10.96 -2.66
CA VAL A 154 -16.86 10.68 -1.22
C VAL A 154 -17.76 9.50 -0.95
N VAL A 155 -17.52 8.88 0.21
CA VAL A 155 -18.49 8.03 0.88
C VAL A 155 -19.21 8.92 1.90
N ALA A 156 -20.52 9.06 1.73
CA ALA A 156 -21.37 9.82 2.63
C ALA A 156 -22.47 8.92 3.19
N LEU A 157 -22.81 9.12 4.46
CA LEU A 157 -23.95 8.47 5.10
C LEU A 157 -25.15 9.42 5.01
N VAL A 158 -26.24 8.91 4.42
CA VAL A 158 -27.53 9.59 4.25
C VAL A 158 -28.62 8.61 4.64
N ASP A 159 -29.53 9.00 5.53
CA ASP A 159 -30.65 8.17 6.01
C ASP A 159 -30.22 6.74 6.39
N ASP A 160 -29.15 6.65 7.19
CA ASP A 160 -28.53 5.41 7.67
C ASP A 160 -27.89 4.50 6.60
N SER A 161 -27.81 4.97 5.35
CA SER A 161 -27.22 4.27 4.21
C SER A 161 -25.98 4.97 3.67
N ALA A 162 -24.90 4.22 3.47
CA ALA A 162 -23.70 4.76 2.82
C ALA A 162 -23.85 4.79 1.30
N THR A 163 -23.50 5.92 0.71
CA THR A 163 -23.53 6.16 -0.73
C THR A 163 -22.21 6.72 -1.23
N VAL A 164 -21.81 6.32 -2.43
CA VAL A 164 -20.67 6.89 -3.14
C VAL A 164 -21.19 7.89 -4.16
N LYS A 165 -20.80 9.17 -4.01
CA LYS A 165 -21.23 10.27 -4.88
C LYS A 165 -20.14 11.32 -5.00
N ARG A 166 -20.24 12.18 -6.01
CA ARG A 166 -19.45 13.42 -6.06
C ARG A 166 -20.09 14.48 -5.18
N PHE A 167 -19.31 15.04 -4.27
CA PHE A 167 -19.77 16.00 -3.28
C PHE A 167 -19.78 17.42 -3.81
N TYR A 168 -20.88 18.14 -3.56
CA TYR A 168 -20.97 19.58 -3.73
C TYR A 168 -21.71 20.20 -2.55
N LYS A 169 -21.06 21.14 -1.88
CA LYS A 169 -21.66 22.06 -0.92
C LYS A 169 -22.07 23.33 -1.66
N GLU A 170 -23.38 23.55 -1.71
CA GLU A 170 -24.01 24.69 -2.36
C GLU A 170 -24.68 25.57 -1.29
N ASN A 171 -25.23 26.73 -1.69
CA ASN A 171 -25.83 27.65 -0.73
C ASN A 171 -27.10 27.03 -0.13
N GLY A 172 -26.98 26.58 1.13
CA GLY A 172 -28.11 26.07 1.92
C GLY A 172 -28.38 24.57 1.81
N HIS A 173 -27.63 23.83 1.00
CA HIS A 173 -27.79 22.38 0.89
C HIS A 173 -26.51 21.69 0.38
N ILE A 174 -26.49 20.36 0.50
CA ILE A 174 -25.47 19.47 -0.05
C ILE A 174 -26.11 18.72 -1.22
N ARG A 175 -25.41 18.72 -2.35
CA ARG A 175 -25.73 17.89 -3.51
C ARG A 175 -24.73 16.75 -3.61
N LEU A 176 -25.23 15.53 -3.50
CA LEU A 176 -24.49 14.30 -3.75
C LEU A 176 -24.81 13.83 -5.17
N GLN A 177 -23.92 14.20 -6.10
CA GLN A 177 -24.09 14.00 -7.52
C GLN A 177 -23.67 12.59 -7.93
N PRO A 178 -24.55 11.78 -8.54
CA PRO A 178 -24.14 10.57 -9.22
C PRO A 178 -23.34 10.91 -10.49
N GLU A 179 -22.39 10.05 -10.81
CA GLU A 179 -21.71 10.03 -12.11
C GLU A 179 -22.41 8.98 -12.98
N ASN A 180 -23.69 9.23 -13.28
CA ASN A 180 -24.53 8.41 -14.14
C ASN A 180 -25.66 9.29 -14.69
N ASP A 181 -25.78 9.38 -16.02
CA ASP A 181 -26.72 10.27 -16.72
C ASP A 181 -28.20 9.92 -16.49
N PHE A 182 -28.48 8.71 -16.01
CA PHE A 182 -29.84 8.21 -15.76
C PHE A 182 -30.26 8.32 -14.29
N MET A 183 -29.43 8.92 -13.42
CA MET A 183 -29.71 9.05 -11.99
C MET A 183 -29.78 10.51 -11.57
N GLU A 184 -30.78 10.84 -10.76
CA GLU A 184 -30.94 12.19 -10.22
C GLU A 184 -30.00 12.44 -9.03
N PRO A 185 -29.56 13.71 -8.82
CA PRO A 185 -28.78 14.08 -7.65
C PRO A 185 -29.56 13.90 -6.35
N ILE A 186 -28.87 13.48 -5.29
CA ILE A 186 -29.44 13.44 -3.94
C ILE A 186 -29.18 14.79 -3.28
N ILE A 187 -30.24 15.51 -2.92
CA ILE A 187 -30.20 16.83 -2.30
C ILE A 187 -30.59 16.69 -0.82
N VAL A 188 -29.69 17.10 0.08
CA VAL A 188 -29.89 17.00 1.53
C VAL A 188 -29.39 18.25 2.25
N ASP A 189 -29.99 18.60 3.38
CA ASP A 189 -29.53 19.72 4.21
C ASP A 189 -28.18 19.41 4.88
N SER A 190 -27.96 18.13 5.21
CA SER A 190 -26.74 17.63 5.84
C SER A 190 -26.51 16.15 5.51
N CYS A 191 -25.25 15.74 5.47
CA CYS A 191 -24.85 14.33 5.47
C CYS A 191 -23.56 14.17 6.29
N GLU A 192 -23.30 12.95 6.75
CA GLU A 192 -22.03 12.62 7.40
C GLU A 192 -21.04 12.13 6.34
N ILE A 193 -19.89 12.81 6.23
CA ILE A 193 -18.81 12.35 5.37
C ILE A 193 -18.01 11.30 6.14
N ILE A 194 -17.92 10.10 5.56
CA ILE A 194 -17.16 8.99 6.11
C ILE A 194 -15.72 9.05 5.59
N GLY A 195 -15.55 9.43 4.33
CA GLY A 195 -14.23 9.63 3.77
C GLY A 195 -14.21 9.96 2.29
N LYS A 196 -13.01 10.24 1.79
CA LYS A 196 -12.73 10.57 0.41
C LYS A 196 -12.23 9.34 -0.34
N VAL A 197 -12.77 9.08 -1.52
CA VAL A 197 -12.26 8.03 -2.41
C VAL A 197 -10.93 8.49 -3.01
N ILE A 198 -9.87 7.70 -2.80
CA ILE A 198 -8.49 8.00 -3.23
C ILE A 198 -7.91 6.96 -4.20
N GLY A 199 -8.58 5.81 -4.36
CA GLY A 199 -8.13 4.75 -5.23
C GLY A 199 -9.24 3.76 -5.56
N LEU A 200 -9.00 2.95 -6.58
CA LEU A 200 -9.91 1.92 -7.05
C LEU A 200 -9.11 0.68 -7.43
N ILE A 201 -9.62 -0.47 -7.01
CA ILE A 201 -9.10 -1.79 -7.33
C ILE A 201 -10.26 -2.57 -7.96
N ARG A 202 -10.05 -3.03 -9.19
CA ARG A 202 -10.91 -3.96 -9.89
C ARG A 202 -10.11 -5.20 -10.21
N ILE A 203 -10.49 -6.32 -9.60
CA ILE A 203 -9.90 -7.63 -9.88
C ILE A 203 -11.00 -8.42 -10.58
N ASN A 204 -10.71 -8.89 -11.79
CA ASN A 204 -11.61 -9.50 -12.78
C ASN A 204 -12.26 -8.45 -13.71
N ILE A 205 -11.87 -8.52 -14.99
CA ILE A 205 -12.47 -7.80 -16.11
C ILE A 205 -12.94 -8.90 -17.05
N ASP A 206 -14.17 -9.37 -16.84
CA ASP A 206 -14.85 -10.26 -17.77
C ASP A 206 -15.60 -9.43 -18.83
#